data_AF-A0A0G3BS45-F1
#
_entry.id   AF-A0A0G3BS45-F1
#
_cell.length_a   1.000
_cell.length_b   1.000
_cell.length_c   1.000
_cell.angle_alpha   90.00
_cell.angle_beta   90.00
_cell.angle_gamma   90.00
#
_symmetry.space_group_name_H-M   'P 1'
#
loop_
_entity.id
_entity.type
_entity.pdbx_description
1 polymer ?
#
loop_
_entity_poly.entity_id
_entity_poly.type
_entity_poly.pdbx_seq_one_letter_code
_entity_poly.pdbx_strand_id
1 'polypeptide(L)'
;MKMEREQFLRMYVWDEASSTWKLKSGVEPSQPLKSPAEIKAEREAFLSRHRWNDEEGAWKPVNGPSRPTSTLTTEQRRAETARFMSTHRWDERNQTWVERKAMERE
;
A
#
# COMPACT_ATOMS: atom_id res chain seq x y z
N MET A 1 -14.79 1.17 14.00
CA MET A 1 -15.87 1.84 14.74
C MET A 1 -17.12 1.80 13.88
N LYS A 2 -18.13 0.97 14.23
CA LYS A 2 -19.41 0.93 13.51
C LYS A 2 -20.37 1.85 14.25
N MET A 3 -20.76 2.95 13.62
CA MET A 3 -21.90 3.73 14.08
C MET A 3 -23.17 3.08 13.51
N GLU A 4 -24.20 2.95 14.34
CA GLU A 4 -25.52 2.46 13.90
C GLU A 4 -26.05 3.34 12.76
N ARG A 5 -26.65 2.74 11.73
CA ARG A 5 -27.07 3.45 10.50
C ARG A 5 -27.97 4.64 10.82
N GLU A 6 -28.85 4.48 11.81
CA GLU A 6 -29.81 5.50 12.23
C GLU A 6 -29.13 6.69 12.90
N GLN A 7 -28.07 6.47 13.68
CA GLN A 7 -27.27 7.53 14.27
C GLN A 7 -26.55 8.33 13.19
N PHE A 8 -26.01 7.65 12.17
CA PHE A 8 -25.34 8.32 11.06
C PHE A 8 -26.31 9.22 10.27
N LEU A 9 -27.49 8.73 9.90
CA LEU A 9 -28.49 9.52 9.16
C LEU A 9 -29.11 10.65 10.01
N ARG A 10 -29.09 10.54 11.34
CA ARG A 10 -29.45 11.65 12.23
C ARG A 10 -28.44 12.79 12.13
N MET A 11 -27.15 12.46 12.11
CA MET A 11 -26.06 13.44 12.21
C MET A 11 -25.58 13.99 10.86
N TYR A 12 -25.65 13.18 9.80
CA TYR A 12 -25.10 13.53 8.48
C TYR A 12 -26.20 13.70 7.44
N VAL A 13 -25.97 14.59 6.48
CA VAL A 13 -26.78 14.81 5.29
C VAL A 13 -25.88 14.69 4.06
N TRP A 14 -26.40 14.11 2.99
CA TRP A 14 -25.69 14.02 1.73
C TRP A 14 -25.69 15.40 1.07
N ASP A 15 -24.50 15.93 0.75
CA ASP A 15 -24.35 17.12 -0.06
C ASP A 15 -24.03 16.72 -1.50
N GLU A 16 -24.99 16.94 -2.41
CA GLU A 16 -24.84 16.62 -3.82
C GLU A 16 -23.75 17.47 -4.50
N ALA A 17 -23.55 18.72 -4.08
CA ALA A 17 -22.63 19.63 -4.74
C ALA A 17 -21.17 19.20 -4.57
N SER A 18 -20.82 18.69 -3.37
CA SER A 18 -19.49 18.12 -3.13
C SER A 18 -19.44 16.61 -3.31
N SER A 19 -20.58 15.94 -3.53
CA SER A 19 -20.70 14.47 -3.51
C SER A 19 -20.09 13.87 -2.25
N THR A 20 -20.35 14.50 -1.09
CA THR A 20 -19.83 14.07 0.21
C THR A 20 -20.90 14.17 1.30
N TRP A 21 -20.78 13.33 2.33
CA TRP A 21 -21.60 13.47 3.54
C TRP A 21 -21.09 14.63 4.40
N LYS A 22 -21.98 15.55 4.76
CA LYS A 22 -21.69 16.67 5.68
C LYS A 22 -22.46 16.52 6.97
N LEU A 23 -21.84 16.93 8.07
CA LEU A 23 -22.50 17.00 9.37
C LEU A 23 -23.61 18.07 9.32
N LYS A 24 -24.79 17.78 9.85
CA LYS A 24 -25.88 18.75 9.95
C LYS A 24 -25.49 19.88 10.90
N SER A 25 -25.87 21.10 10.54
CA SER A 25 -25.64 22.28 11.37
C SER A 25 -26.28 22.11 12.75
N GLY A 26 -25.53 22.39 13.82
CA GLY A 26 -25.99 22.30 15.20
C GLY A 26 -25.91 20.90 15.84
N VAL A 27 -25.34 19.91 15.15
CA VAL A 27 -25.06 18.59 15.72
C VAL A 27 -23.58 18.50 16.07
N GLU A 28 -23.27 18.41 17.36
CA GLU A 28 -21.91 18.09 17.84
C GLU A 28 -21.60 16.62 17.51
N PRO A 29 -20.48 16.32 16.84
CA PRO A 29 -20.10 14.94 16.61
C PRO A 29 -19.80 14.29 17.96
N SER A 30 -20.41 13.13 18.23
CA SER A 30 -20.25 12.39 19.50
C SER A 30 -18.79 11.99 19.78
N GLN A 31 -17.92 12.09 18.77
CA GLN A 31 -16.48 11.95 18.90
C GLN A 31 -15.79 12.95 17.98
N PRO A 32 -14.59 13.45 18.35
CA PRO A 32 -13.80 14.30 17.46
C PRO A 32 -13.54 13.54 16.15
N LEU A 33 -14.01 14.12 15.05
CA LEU A 33 -13.74 13.59 13.73
C LEU A 33 -12.24 13.73 13.46
N LYS A 34 -11.55 12.59 13.33
CA LYS A 34 -10.14 12.59 12.95
C LYS A 34 -9.99 13.30 11.62
N SER A 35 -9.00 14.18 11.54
CA SER A 35 -8.61 14.82 10.29
C SER A 35 -8.17 13.75 9.26
N PRO A 36 -8.26 14.05 7.96
CA PRO A 36 -7.72 13.17 6.92
C PRO A 36 -6.24 12.82 7.14
N ALA A 37 -5.46 13.73 7.72
CA ALA A 37 -4.05 13.53 8.03
C ALA A 37 -3.86 12.47 9.14
N GLU A 38 -4.67 12.53 10.20
CA GLU A 38 -4.65 11.55 11.28
C GLU A 38 -5.10 10.17 10.78
N ILE A 39 -6.15 10.11 9.96
CA ILE A 39 -6.61 8.85 9.35
C ILE A 39 -5.49 8.23 8.48
N LYS A 40 -4.78 9.05 7.70
CA LYS A 40 -3.65 8.59 6.89
C LYS A 40 -2.52 8.06 7.77
N ALA A 41 -2.14 8.78 8.82
CA ALA A 41 -1.10 8.36 9.75
C ALA A 41 -1.45 7.03 10.45
N GLU A 42 -2.70 6.87 10.89
CA GLU A 42 -3.18 5.61 11.47
C GLU A 42 -3.18 4.46 10.47
N ARG A 43 -3.56 4.72 9.22
CA ARG A 43 -3.49 3.72 8.14
C ARG A 43 -2.05 3.27 7.93
N GLU A 44 -1.11 4.20 7.84
CA GLU A 44 0.31 3.88 7.64
C GLU A 44 0.89 3.11 8.83
N ALA A 45 0.57 3.53 10.06
CA ALA A 45 0.95 2.79 11.26
C ALA A 45 0.38 1.36 11.25
N PHE A 46 -0.88 1.19 10.88
CA PHE A 46 -1.51 -0.14 10.78
C PHE A 46 -0.83 -1.00 9.71
N LEU A 47 -0.64 -0.47 8.50
CA LEU A 47 0.00 -1.16 7.38
C LEU A 47 1.48 -1.46 7.64
N SER A 48 2.17 -0.69 8.47
CA SER A 48 3.55 -1.02 8.87
C SER A 48 3.60 -2.29 9.73
N ARG A 49 2.55 -2.55 10.52
CA ARG A 49 2.49 -3.62 11.52
C ARG A 49 1.66 -4.83 11.08
N HIS A 50 0.87 -4.71 10.01
CA HIS A 50 -0.02 -5.77 9.55
C HIS A 50 0.15 -6.06 8.06
N ARG A 51 -0.12 -7.30 7.67
CA ARG A 51 -0.20 -7.74 6.27
C ARG A 51 -1.51 -8.48 6.05
N TRP A 52 -2.07 -8.30 4.86
CA TRP A 52 -3.22 -9.08 4.43
C TRP A 52 -2.78 -10.52 4.18
N ASN A 53 -3.50 -11.48 4.73
CA ASN A 53 -3.37 -12.90 4.44
C ASN A 53 -4.60 -13.32 3.63
N ASP A 54 -4.40 -13.64 2.35
CA ASP A 54 -5.45 -14.05 1.43
C ASP A 54 -6.08 -15.41 1.77
N GLU A 55 -5.32 -16.33 2.39
CA GLU A 55 -5.83 -17.66 2.76
C GLU A 55 -6.86 -17.58 3.89
N GLU A 56 -6.65 -16.65 4.83
CA GLU A 56 -7.52 -16.46 5.99
C GLU A 56 -8.49 -15.28 5.82
N GLY A 57 -8.36 -14.51 4.74
CA GLY A 57 -9.16 -13.29 4.50
C GLY A 57 -9.03 -12.27 5.64
N ALA A 58 -7.86 -12.15 6.24
CA ALA A 58 -7.65 -11.36 7.46
C ALA A 58 -6.30 -10.63 7.48
N TRP A 59 -6.25 -9.49 8.17
CA TRP A 59 -5.01 -8.80 8.49
C TRP A 59 -4.29 -9.51 9.64
N LYS A 60 -3.05 -9.93 9.41
CA LYS A 60 -2.19 -10.56 10.42
C LYS A 60 -1.07 -9.62 10.86
N PRO A 61 -0.74 -9.56 12.17
CA PRO A 61 0.43 -8.86 12.64
C PRO A 61 1.70 -9.41 11.98
N VAL A 62 2.59 -8.52 11.57
CA VAL A 62 3.91 -8.89 11.07
C VAL A 62 4.82 -9.09 12.28
N ASN A 63 4.78 -10.28 12.86
CA ASN A 63 5.73 -10.67 13.90
C ASN A 63 7.05 -11.08 13.22
N GLY A 64 7.99 -10.14 13.12
CA GLY A 64 9.32 -10.39 12.56
C GLY A 64 10.04 -9.09 12.23
N PRO A 65 11.38 -9.13 12.08
CA PRO A 65 12.10 -7.97 11.55
C PRO A 65 11.49 -7.58 10.20
N SER A 66 11.26 -6.28 10.01
CA SER A 66 10.92 -5.76 8.68
C SER A 66 11.86 -6.39 7.68
N ARG A 67 11.33 -6.96 6.58
CA ARG A 67 12.18 -7.47 5.50
C ARG A 67 13.23 -6.38 5.21
N PRO A 68 14.51 -6.73 5.11
CA PRO A 68 15.53 -5.73 4.80
C PRO A 68 15.12 -5.06 3.50
N THR A 69 14.69 -3.81 3.61
CA THR A 69 14.51 -2.97 2.44
C THR A 69 15.87 -2.81 1.81
N SER A 70 15.95 -2.96 0.49
CA SER A 70 17.18 -2.71 -0.25
C SER A 70 17.79 -1.40 0.24
N THR A 71 19.06 -1.45 0.67
CA THR A 71 19.83 -0.28 1.10
C THR A 71 20.13 0.68 -0.06
N LEU A 72 19.80 0.27 -1.29
CA LEU A 72 20.03 1.03 -2.50
C LEU A 72 18.96 2.11 -2.68
N THR A 73 19.43 3.30 -3.06
CA THR A 73 18.56 4.36 -3.55
C THR A 73 17.79 3.89 -4.79
N THR A 74 16.68 4.56 -5.11
CA THR A 74 15.89 4.27 -6.32
C THR A 74 16.75 4.32 -7.58
N GLU A 75 17.70 5.27 -7.66
CA GLU A 75 18.61 5.40 -8.80
C GLU A 75 19.60 4.25 -8.90
N GLN A 76 20.19 3.84 -7.77
CA GLN A 76 21.10 2.69 -7.72
C GLN A 76 20.38 1.41 -8.16
N ARG A 77 19.14 1.20 -7.71
CA ARG A 77 18.33 0.05 -8.11
C ARG A 77 18.03 0.05 -9.61
N ARG A 78 17.72 1.22 -10.19
CA ARG A 78 17.51 1.36 -11.65
C ARG A 78 18.77 1.06 -12.44
N ALA A 79 19.92 1.58 -12.00
CA ALA A 79 21.21 1.35 -12.65
C ALA A 79 21.61 -0.13 -12.61
N GLU A 80 21.42 -0.79 -11.46
CA GLU A 80 21.66 -2.23 -11.31
C GLU A 80 20.73 -3.06 -12.20
N THR A 81 19.44 -2.73 -12.22
CA THR A 81 18.46 -3.41 -13.10
C THR A 81 18.85 -3.28 -14.57
N ALA A 82 19.27 -2.08 -14.99
CA ALA A 82 19.71 -1.85 -16.37
C ALA A 82 20.95 -2.68 -16.74
N ARG A 83 21.94 -2.79 -15.83
CA ARG A 83 23.13 -3.64 -16.02
C ARG A 83 22.79 -5.13 -16.06
N PHE A 84 21.86 -5.56 -15.22
CA PHE A 84 21.39 -6.95 -15.22
C PHE A 84 20.70 -7.29 -16.54
N MET A 85 19.79 -6.43 -17.02
CA MET A 85 19.06 -6.61 -18.27
C MET A 85 19.96 -6.55 -19.52
N SER A 86 21.10 -5.85 -19.47
CA SER A 86 22.06 -5.81 -20.57
C SER A 86 22.94 -7.06 -20.65
N THR A 87 23.21 -7.70 -19.51
CA THR A 87 24.10 -8.87 -19.40
C THR A 87 23.35 -10.19 -19.40
N HIS A 88 22.09 -10.20 -19.00
CA HIS A 88 21.27 -11.41 -18.91
C HIS A 88 20.14 -11.38 -19.94
N ARG A 89 19.65 -12.57 -20.30
CA ARG A 89 18.42 -12.75 -21.08
C ARG A 89 17.54 -13.78 -20.38
N TRP A 90 16.24 -13.61 -20.50
CA TRP A 90 15.29 -14.58 -20.00
C TRP A 90 15.26 -15.80 -20.93
N ASP A 91 15.49 -16.98 -20.37
CA ASP A 91 15.30 -18.26 -21.04
C ASP A 91 13.88 -18.75 -20.75
N GLU A 92 12.98 -18.60 -21.72
CA GLU A 92 11.58 -19.00 -21.60
C GLU A 92 11.40 -20.51 -21.40
N ARG A 93 12.33 -21.34 -21.90
CA ARG A 93 12.22 -22.80 -21.81
C ARG A 93 12.47 -23.29 -20.40
N ASN A 94 13.47 -22.71 -19.74
CA ASN A 94 13.86 -23.07 -18.38
C ASN A 94 13.29 -22.12 -17.32
N GLN A 95 12.55 -21.08 -17.74
CA GLN A 95 11.99 -20.03 -16.88
C GLN A 95 13.06 -19.44 -15.95
N THR A 96 14.24 -19.16 -16.50
CA THR A 96 15.40 -18.68 -15.73
C THR A 96 16.18 -17.60 -16.48
N TRP A 97 16.92 -16.76 -15.76
CA TRP A 97 17.83 -15.80 -16.36
C TRP A 97 19.16 -16.49 -16.70
N VAL A 98 19.61 -16.34 -17.94
CA VAL A 98 20.91 -16.84 -18.39
C VAL A 98 21.78 -15.67 -18.84
N GLU A 99 23.07 -15.71 -18.50
CA GLU A 99 24.03 -14.75 -19.00
C GLU A 99 24.08 -14.80 -20.54
N ARG A 100 24.07 -13.62 -21.16
CA ARG A 100 24.40 -13.46 -22.56
C ARG A 100 25.90 -13.77 -22.67
N LYS A 101 26.24 -15.04 -22.93
CA LYS A 101 27.63 -15.43 -23.26
C LYS A 101 28.13 -14.47 -24.34
N ALA A 102 29.29 -13.88 -24.12
CA ALA A 102 30.05 -13.17 -25.14
C ALA A 102 30.28 -14.14 -26.31
N MET A 103 29.38 -14.10 -27.29
CA MET A 103 29.57 -14.77 -28.56
C MET A 103 30.35 -13.80 -29.44
N GLU A 104 31.43 -14.31 -30.03
CA GLU A 104 32.27 -13.73 -31.09
C GLU A 104 33.46 -12.85 -30.65
N ARG A 105 34.55 -13.54 -30.28
CA ARG A 105 35.79 -13.43 -31.07
C ARG A 105 36.38 -14.83 -31.24
N GLU A 106 36.12 -15.43 -32.39
CA GLU A 106 37.01 -16.41 -33.02
C GLU A 106 37.43 -15.82 -34.36
#